data_AF-A0A7S0CGS8-F1
#
_entry.id   AF-A0A7S0CGS8-F1
#
_cell.length_a   1.000
_cell.length_b   1.000
_cell.length_c   1.000
_cell.angle_alpha   90.00
_cell.angle_beta   90.00
_cell.angle_gamma   90.00
#
_symmetry.space_group_name_H-M   'P 1'
#
loop_
_entity.id
_entity.type
_entity.pdbx_description
1 polymer ?
#
loop_
_entity_poly.entity_id
_entity_poly.type
_entity_poly.pdbx_seq_one_letter_code
_entity_poly.pdbx_strand_id
1 'polypeptide(L)'
;ADGTLKVLRGFPDQNKKIQFLSRSSEAQGGKWTLRTKDGNNVGPFDTVIGGFAQHCLTDPFLLSGGDATKSMLSCLRRVESNQLIVMQVSFSPPIPSSNAPFTVAHVSGEECLSFIANNSKKPHQDKKVRTGNNDSESWTLISTAIFGEREFNTNKNG
;
A
#
# COMPACT_ATOMS: atom_id res chain seq x y z
N ALA A 1 18.13 -24.71 7.73
CA ALA A 1 17.71 -23.48 8.43
C ALA A 1 16.58 -23.86 9.36
N ASP A 2 16.65 -23.46 10.62
CA ASP A 2 15.72 -23.75 11.72
C ASP A 2 14.35 -23.06 11.60
N GLY A 3 14.08 -22.37 10.49
CA GLY A 3 12.77 -21.76 10.19
C GLY A 3 12.37 -20.61 11.11
N THR A 4 13.32 -20.07 11.90
CA THR A 4 13.03 -19.00 12.86
C THR A 4 12.81 -17.67 12.15
N LEU A 5 11.64 -17.06 12.39
CA LEU A 5 11.28 -15.77 11.83
C LEU A 5 11.76 -14.64 12.75
N LYS A 6 12.75 -13.87 12.29
CA LYS A 6 13.15 -12.60 12.94
C LYS A 6 12.38 -11.44 12.32
N VAL A 7 11.54 -10.77 13.11
CA VAL A 7 10.79 -9.60 12.67
C VAL A 7 11.45 -8.32 13.19
N LEU A 8 11.91 -7.46 12.27
CA LEU A 8 12.33 -6.09 12.58
C LEU A 8 11.19 -5.13 12.21
N ARG A 9 10.57 -4.51 13.22
CA ARG A 9 9.47 -3.55 12.99
C ARG A 9 10.02 -2.13 12.93
N GLY A 10 9.76 -1.44 11.82
CA GLY A 10 10.00 0.01 11.66
C GLY A 10 8.83 0.89 12.14
N PHE A 11 7.83 0.30 12.79
CA PHE A 11 6.72 0.99 13.46
C PHE A 11 6.56 0.39 14.88
N PRO A 12 6.33 1.22 15.91
CA PRO A 12 6.15 2.68 15.85
C PRO A 12 7.47 3.45 15.66
N ASP A 13 8.62 2.82 15.91
CA ASP A 13 9.93 3.46 15.82
C ASP A 13 10.43 3.57 14.37
N GLN A 14 10.24 4.74 13.77
CA GLN A 14 10.66 5.06 12.40
C GLN A 14 12.18 4.99 12.19
N ASN A 15 12.98 5.04 13.25
CA ASN A 15 14.43 4.95 13.14
C ASN A 15 14.89 3.54 12.76
N LYS A 16 14.08 2.52 13.10
CA LYS A 16 14.32 1.11 12.72
C LYS A 16 13.83 0.76 11.32
N LYS A 17 13.27 1.72 10.58
CA LYS A 17 12.86 1.51 9.18
C LYS A 17 14.08 1.25 8.32
N ILE A 18 14.06 0.19 7.51
CA ILE A 18 15.07 -0.06 6.48
C ILE A 18 14.97 1.02 5.40
N GLN A 19 16.08 1.66 5.09
CA GLN A 19 16.15 2.75 4.11
C GLN A 19 17.24 2.55 3.05
N PHE A 20 18.22 1.68 3.29
CA PHE A 20 19.29 1.43 2.32
C PHE A 20 19.51 -0.07 2.13
N LEU A 21 20.00 -0.42 0.95
CA LEU A 21 20.59 -1.72 0.67
C LEU A 21 21.92 -1.54 -0.05
N SER A 22 22.84 -2.47 0.15
CA SER A 22 24.07 -2.59 -0.63
C SER A 22 24.42 -4.05 -0.84
N ARG A 23 25.17 -4.34 -1.90
CA ARG A 23 25.71 -5.66 -2.18
C ARG A 23 27.24 -5.58 -2.15
N SER A 24 27.88 -6.49 -1.42
CA SER A 24 29.34 -6.61 -1.47
C SER A 24 29.79 -7.10 -2.85
N SER A 25 31.07 -6.90 -3.19
CA SER A 25 31.59 -7.46 -4.43
C SER A 25 31.59 -8.99 -4.39
N GLU A 26 31.63 -9.63 -5.56
CA GLU A 26 31.74 -11.10 -5.62
C GLU A 26 33.02 -11.61 -4.93
N ALA A 27 34.12 -10.84 -4.99
CA ALA A 27 35.35 -11.12 -4.24
C ALA A 27 35.15 -11.07 -2.71
N GLN A 28 34.12 -10.38 -2.23
CA GLN A 28 33.69 -10.28 -0.83
C GLN A 28 32.42 -11.10 -0.55
N GLY A 29 32.14 -12.11 -1.38
CA GLY A 29 31.05 -13.08 -1.17
C GLY A 29 29.66 -12.65 -1.66
N GLY A 30 29.54 -11.50 -2.34
CA GLY A 30 28.31 -11.10 -3.04
C GLY A 30 27.06 -10.95 -2.15
N LYS A 31 27.24 -10.70 -0.85
CA LYS A 31 26.16 -10.68 0.13
C LYS A 31 25.47 -9.32 0.18
N TRP A 32 24.19 -9.34 0.50
CA TRP A 32 23.39 -8.14 0.73
C TRP A 32 23.46 -7.68 2.18
N THR A 33 23.57 -6.38 2.38
CA THR A 33 23.40 -5.73 3.68
C THR A 33 22.30 -4.69 3.56
N LEU A 34 21.36 -4.70 4.51
CA LEU A 34 20.36 -3.65 4.65
C LEU A 34 20.79 -2.68 5.75
N ARG A 35 20.35 -1.43 5.67
CA ARG A 35 20.62 -0.44 6.72
C ARG A 35 19.34 0.26 7.13
N THR A 36 19.13 0.36 8.44
CA THR A 36 18.06 1.14 9.05
C THR A 36 18.33 2.64 8.92
N LYS A 37 17.33 3.48 9.19
CA LYS A 37 17.43 4.93 9.18
C LYS A 37 18.44 5.46 10.20
N ASP A 38 18.56 4.81 11.36
CA ASP A 38 19.58 5.14 12.38
C ASP A 38 20.98 4.58 12.08
N GLY A 39 21.18 3.94 10.93
CA GLY A 39 22.50 3.51 10.47
C GLY A 39 22.90 2.09 10.86
N ASN A 40 22.05 1.35 11.59
CA ASN A 40 22.35 -0.04 11.94
C ASN A 40 22.28 -0.97 10.73
N ASN A 41 23.28 -1.83 10.60
CA ASN A 41 23.32 -2.86 9.55
C ASN A 41 22.50 -4.08 9.95
N VAL A 42 21.81 -4.65 8.96
CA VAL A 42 20.97 -5.84 9.09
C VAL A 42 21.38 -6.79 7.97
N GLY A 43 21.92 -7.94 8.34
CA GLY A 43 22.55 -8.89 7.41
C GLY A 43 23.88 -9.42 7.97
N PRO A 44 24.70 -10.09 7.14
CA PRO A 44 24.56 -10.26 5.69
C PRO A 44 23.46 -11.23 5.28
N PHE A 45 22.95 -11.08 4.05
CA PHE A 45 21.95 -11.96 3.44
C PHE A 45 22.40 -12.48 2.07
N ASP A 46 22.09 -13.72 1.77
CA ASP A 46 22.23 -14.29 0.42
C ASP A 46 21.22 -13.72 -0.57
N THR A 47 20.01 -13.43 -0.09
CA THR A 47 18.90 -12.96 -0.92
C THR A 47 18.03 -12.00 -0.12
N VAL A 48 17.56 -10.95 -0.79
CA VAL A 48 16.60 -9.97 -0.24
C VAL A 48 15.39 -9.95 -1.16
N ILE A 49 14.20 -10.10 -0.57
CA ILE A 49 12.92 -9.99 -1.28
C ILE A 49 12.22 -8.73 -0.77
N GLY A 50 11.97 -7.79 -1.68
CA GLY A 50 11.26 -6.55 -1.38
C GLY A 50 9.76 -6.67 -1.66
N GLY A 51 8.94 -6.51 -0.62
CA GLY A 51 7.49 -6.36 -0.75
C GLY A 51 7.07 -4.92 -0.51
N PHE A 52 7.22 -4.06 -1.52
CA PHE A 52 6.91 -2.64 -1.43
C PHE A 52 5.92 -2.21 -2.51
N ALA A 53 5.04 -1.26 -2.17
CA ALA A 53 4.24 -0.55 -3.18
C ALA A 53 5.17 0.34 -4.01
N GLN A 54 5.03 0.30 -5.33
CA GLN A 54 5.85 1.05 -6.27
C GLN A 54 5.49 2.54 -6.20
N HIS A 55 6.32 3.32 -5.50
CA HIS A 55 6.16 4.77 -5.37
C HIS A 55 7.54 5.44 -5.26
N CYS A 56 7.59 6.78 -5.28
CA CYS A 56 8.80 7.60 -5.07
C CYS A 56 9.63 7.22 -3.82
N LEU A 57 9.04 6.49 -2.86
CA LEU A 57 9.70 6.01 -1.66
C LEU A 57 10.60 4.78 -1.89
N THR A 58 10.41 4.02 -2.96
CA THR A 58 11.26 2.85 -3.30
C THR A 58 12.48 3.22 -4.11
N ASP A 59 12.46 4.36 -4.80
CA ASP A 59 13.56 4.85 -5.62
C ASP A 59 14.85 5.10 -4.80
N PRO A 60 14.82 5.89 -3.70
CA PRO A 60 16.01 6.10 -2.87
C PRO A 60 16.58 4.80 -2.30
N PHE A 61 15.70 3.88 -1.90
CA PHE A 61 16.11 2.55 -1.43
C PHE A 61 16.86 1.83 -2.54
N LEU A 62 16.24 1.62 -3.70
CA LEU A 62 16.88 0.90 -4.81
C LEU A 62 18.14 1.59 -5.34
N LEU A 63 18.17 2.91 -5.41
CA LEU A 63 19.36 3.67 -5.81
C LEU A 63 20.57 3.38 -4.92
N SER A 64 20.36 3.17 -3.62
CA SER A 64 21.46 2.86 -2.69
C SER A 64 22.15 1.52 -3.00
N GLY A 65 21.45 0.60 -3.69
CA GLY A 65 22.01 -0.68 -4.12
C GLY A 65 22.94 -0.61 -5.34
N GLY A 66 23.07 0.57 -5.97
CA GLY A 66 23.99 0.81 -7.08
C GLY A 66 23.70 -0.06 -8.31
N ASP A 67 24.76 -0.57 -8.95
CA ASP A 67 24.63 -1.36 -10.18
C ASP A 67 23.84 -2.66 -9.97
N ALA A 68 23.87 -3.24 -8.77
CA ALA A 68 23.16 -4.49 -8.46
C ALA A 68 21.63 -4.35 -8.53
N THR A 69 21.09 -3.14 -8.41
CA THR A 69 19.65 -2.86 -8.43
C THR A 69 19.21 -2.07 -9.67
N LYS A 70 20.15 -1.66 -10.52
CA LYS A 70 19.90 -0.77 -11.66
C LYS A 70 18.85 -1.30 -12.64
N SER A 71 18.92 -2.58 -12.99
CA SER A 71 17.93 -3.20 -13.88
C SER A 71 16.53 -3.20 -13.28
N MET A 72 16.41 -3.54 -11.99
CA MET A 72 15.13 -3.52 -11.28
C MET A 72 14.56 -2.09 -11.18
N LEU A 73 15.41 -1.11 -10.87
CA LEU A 73 15.02 0.30 -10.86
C LEU A 73 14.51 0.77 -12.23
N SER A 74 15.18 0.37 -13.32
CA SER A 74 14.74 0.70 -14.68
C SER A 74 13.37 0.12 -15.02
N CYS A 75 13.10 -1.12 -14.60
CA CYS A 75 11.81 -1.75 -14.81
C CYS A 75 10.70 -1.08 -13.98
N LEU A 76 10.94 -0.84 -12.68
CA LEU A 76 9.93 -0.32 -11.77
C LEU A 76 9.57 1.14 -12.05
N ARG A 77 10.46 1.94 -12.62
CA ARG A 77 10.17 3.32 -13.03
C ARG A 77 9.20 3.43 -14.21
N ARG A 78 8.99 2.35 -14.96
CA ARG A 78 8.03 2.30 -16.09
C ARG A 78 6.63 1.90 -15.66
N VAL A 79 6.45 1.49 -14.41
CA VAL A 79 5.15 1.09 -13.90
C VAL A 79 4.40 2.37 -13.54
N GLU A 80 3.22 2.54 -14.11
CA GLU A 80 2.32 3.63 -13.76
C GLU A 80 1.31 3.13 -12.73
N SER A 81 1.17 3.87 -11.63
CA SER A 81 0.17 3.59 -10.61
C SER A 81 -1.00 4.55 -10.80
N ASN A 82 -2.20 4.00 -10.94
CA ASN A 82 -3.42 4.81 -10.98
C ASN A 82 -3.62 5.52 -9.65
N GLN A 83 -3.91 6.82 -9.71
CA GLN A 83 -4.34 7.57 -8.55
C GLN A 83 -5.82 7.27 -8.27
N LEU A 84 -6.13 6.97 -7.01
CA LEU A 84 -7.50 6.70 -6.56
C LEU A 84 -7.77 7.52 -5.31
N ILE A 85 -8.92 8.17 -5.28
CA ILE A 85 -9.42 8.83 -4.07
C ILE A 85 -10.34 7.82 -3.38
N VAL A 86 -10.02 7.54 -2.12
CA VAL A 86 -10.83 6.67 -1.26
C VAL A 86 -11.52 7.53 -0.22
N MET A 87 -12.85 7.51 -0.21
CA MET A 87 -13.65 8.16 0.81
C MET A 87 -14.31 7.11 1.70
N GLN A 88 -14.26 7.33 3.00
CA GLN A 88 -15.04 6.60 3.97
C GLN A 88 -16.13 7.52 4.53
N VAL A 89 -17.38 7.10 4.37
CA VAL A 89 -18.56 7.89 4.80
C VAL A 89 -19.35 7.07 5.79
N SER A 90 -19.77 7.69 6.88
CA SER A 90 -20.65 7.07 7.87
C SER A 90 -22.02 7.72 7.80
N PHE A 91 -23.07 6.92 7.72
CA PHE A 91 -24.47 7.36 7.74
C PHE A 91 -25.12 6.98 9.06
N SER A 92 -25.77 7.96 9.69
CA SER A 92 -26.54 7.80 10.92
C SER A 92 -27.76 8.74 10.84
N PRO A 93 -28.99 8.24 10.61
CA PRO A 93 -29.35 6.82 10.52
C PRO A 93 -28.82 6.12 9.25
N PRO A 94 -28.83 4.78 9.20
CA PRO A 94 -28.49 3.98 8.01
C PRO A 94 -29.27 4.36 6.74
N ILE A 95 -28.66 4.14 5.57
CA ILE A 95 -29.37 4.30 4.29
C ILE A 95 -30.42 3.19 4.16
N PRO A 96 -31.69 3.51 3.87
CA PRO A 96 -32.73 2.49 3.67
C PRO A 96 -32.32 1.47 2.60
N SER A 97 -32.52 0.18 2.88
CA SER A 97 -32.17 -0.90 1.95
C SER A 97 -32.94 -0.83 0.63
N SER A 98 -34.14 -0.22 0.62
CA SER A 98 -34.89 0.08 -0.60
C SER A 98 -34.16 1.03 -1.54
N ASN A 99 -33.34 1.94 -1.00
CA ASN A 99 -32.61 2.95 -1.76
C ASN A 99 -31.22 2.45 -2.18
N ALA A 100 -30.65 1.51 -1.42
CA ALA A 100 -29.37 0.87 -1.74
C ALA A 100 -29.44 -0.65 -1.44
N PRO A 101 -30.05 -1.45 -2.33
CA PRO A 101 -30.28 -2.89 -2.10
C PRO A 101 -29.04 -3.76 -2.32
N PHE A 102 -27.85 -3.16 -2.38
CA PHE A 102 -26.58 -3.84 -2.65
C PHE A 102 -25.61 -3.69 -1.48
N THR A 103 -24.65 -4.62 -1.39
CA THR A 103 -23.50 -4.52 -0.47
C THR A 103 -22.31 -3.86 -1.15
N VAL A 104 -22.11 -4.16 -2.43
CA VAL A 104 -21.07 -3.56 -3.28
C VAL A 104 -21.63 -3.30 -4.67
N ALA A 105 -21.15 -2.26 -5.33
CA ALA A 105 -21.50 -1.95 -6.70
C ALA A 105 -20.29 -1.36 -7.43
N HIS A 106 -20.09 -1.77 -8.67
CA HIS A 106 -19.29 -1.02 -9.63
C HIS A 106 -20.21 0.01 -10.29
N VAL A 107 -19.74 1.24 -10.42
CA VAL A 107 -20.49 2.35 -10.99
C VAL A 107 -19.92 2.63 -12.37
N SER A 108 -20.79 2.77 -13.36
CA SER A 108 -20.44 3.09 -14.73
C SER A 108 -21.27 4.29 -15.19
N GLY A 109 -20.74 5.09 -16.11
CA GLY A 109 -21.35 6.33 -16.58
C GLY A 109 -21.09 7.55 -15.68
N GLU A 110 -20.57 7.35 -14.47
CA GLU A 110 -20.17 8.44 -13.57
C GLU A 110 -18.68 8.77 -13.72
N GLU A 111 -18.36 10.06 -13.79
CA GLU A 111 -16.98 10.52 -13.99
C GLU A 111 -16.13 10.34 -12.73
N CYS A 112 -16.70 10.59 -11.55
CA CYS A 112 -15.95 10.71 -10.30
C CYS A 112 -16.05 9.50 -9.37
N LEU A 113 -16.85 8.50 -9.71
CA LEU A 113 -17.14 7.35 -8.85
C LEU A 113 -17.09 6.04 -9.65
N SER A 114 -16.22 5.12 -9.24
CA SER A 114 -16.06 3.82 -9.90
C SER A 114 -16.61 2.66 -9.07
N PHE A 115 -16.62 2.80 -7.75
CA PHE A 115 -16.99 1.71 -6.86
C PHE A 115 -17.56 2.21 -5.53
N ILE A 116 -18.56 1.51 -5.02
CA ILE A 116 -19.19 1.77 -3.72
C ILE A 116 -19.31 0.45 -2.96
N ALA A 117 -19.05 0.48 -1.66
CA ALA A 117 -19.25 -0.66 -0.78
C ALA A 117 -19.78 -0.26 0.59
N ASN A 118 -20.85 -0.91 1.04
CA ASN A 118 -21.30 -0.87 2.42
C ASN A 118 -20.45 -1.86 3.25
N ASN A 119 -19.49 -1.35 3.99
CA ASN A 119 -18.59 -2.16 4.81
C ASN A 119 -19.32 -2.84 5.95
N SER A 120 -20.39 -2.24 6.47
CA SER A 120 -21.23 -2.83 7.52
C SER A 120 -21.99 -4.07 7.04
N LYS A 121 -22.12 -4.29 5.73
CA LYS A 121 -22.76 -5.50 5.16
C LYS A 121 -21.75 -6.54 4.67
N LYS A 122 -20.44 -6.26 4.73
CA LYS A 122 -19.40 -7.23 4.35
C LYS A 122 -19.25 -8.32 5.42
N PRO A 123 -18.94 -9.57 5.04
CA PRO A 123 -18.61 -10.59 6.02
C PRO A 123 -17.33 -10.21 6.77
N HIS A 124 -17.36 -10.25 8.09
CA HIS A 124 -16.17 -10.01 8.91
C HIS A 124 -15.26 -11.25 8.94
N GLN A 125 -14.03 -11.10 9.41
CA GLN A 125 -13.03 -12.19 9.51
C GLN A 125 -13.53 -13.40 10.34
N ASP A 126 -14.50 -13.17 11.23
CA ASP A 126 -15.18 -14.18 12.03
C ASP A 126 -16.38 -14.84 11.30
N LYS A 127 -16.55 -14.58 10.00
CA LYS A 127 -17.67 -15.01 9.14
C LYS A 127 -19.06 -14.52 9.60
N LYS A 128 -19.12 -13.62 10.58
CA LYS A 128 -20.39 -13.01 11.00
C LYS A 128 -20.63 -11.76 10.19
N VAL A 129 -21.86 -11.59 9.70
CA VAL A 129 -22.32 -10.29 9.24
C VAL A 129 -22.71 -9.54 10.49
N ARG A 130 -21.91 -8.54 10.87
CA ARG A 130 -22.35 -7.57 11.86
C ARG A 130 -23.15 -6.57 11.07
N THR A 131 -24.45 -6.85 10.90
CA THR A 131 -25.39 -5.76 10.62
C THR A 131 -25.08 -4.73 11.69
N GLY A 132 -24.43 -3.63 11.30
CA GLY A 132 -23.86 -2.67 12.23
C GLY A 132 -24.91 -2.30 13.26
N ASN A 133 -24.49 -1.97 14.48
CA ASN A 133 -25.35 -1.35 15.50
C ASN A 133 -26.37 -0.49 14.76
N ASN A 134 -27.68 -0.79 14.90
CA ASN A 134 -28.79 -0.37 14.02
C ASN A 134 -28.90 1.15 13.74
N ASP A 135 -28.00 1.93 14.31
CA ASP A 135 -27.93 3.38 14.29
C ASP A 135 -26.91 3.92 13.28
N SER A 136 -25.98 3.11 12.74
CA SER A 136 -25.03 3.61 11.73
C SER A 136 -24.47 2.58 10.75
N GLU A 137 -24.15 3.05 9.53
CA GLU A 137 -23.46 2.28 8.51
C GLU A 137 -22.21 2.98 8.00
N SER A 138 -21.16 2.20 7.70
CA SER A 138 -19.92 2.72 7.08
C SER A 138 -19.81 2.26 5.63
N TRP A 139 -19.52 3.21 4.75
CA TRP A 139 -19.44 3.03 3.32
C TRP A 139 -18.06 3.46 2.82
N THR A 140 -17.52 2.72 1.86
CA THR A 140 -16.32 3.08 1.10
C THR A 140 -16.72 3.42 -0.32
N LEU A 141 -16.30 4.60 -0.78
CA LEU A 141 -16.44 5.06 -2.15
C LEU A 141 -15.04 5.21 -2.75
N ILE A 142 -14.86 4.75 -3.98
CA ILE A 142 -13.60 4.83 -4.71
C ILE A 142 -13.85 5.60 -6.00
N SER A 143 -13.02 6.61 -6.27
CA SER A 143 -13.12 7.39 -7.49
C SER A 143 -12.78 6.57 -8.74
N THR A 144 -13.09 7.09 -9.92
CA THR A 144 -12.41 6.63 -11.14
C THR A 144 -10.94 7.03 -11.09
N ALA A 145 -10.09 6.32 -11.86
CA ALA A 145 -8.67 6.64 -11.96
C ALA A 145 -8.44 8.02 -12.61
N ILE A 146 -9.21 8.34 -13.66
CA ILE A 146 -9.11 9.61 -14.39
C ILE A 146 -9.44 10.79 -13.47
N PHE A 147 -10.51 10.68 -12.68
CA PHE A 147 -10.86 11.71 -11.71
C PHE A 147 -9.78 11.85 -10.63
N GLY A 148 -9.32 10.73 -10.06
CA GLY A 148 -8.27 10.74 -9.03
C GLY A 148 -6.97 11.38 -9.53
N GLU A 149 -6.56 11.07 -10.76
CA GLU A 149 -5.37 11.66 -11.39
C GLU A 149 -5.52 13.16 -11.62
N ARG A 150 -6.67 13.62 -12.14
CA ARG A 150 -6.94 15.04 -12.34
C ARG A 150 -6.82 15.81 -11.03
N GLU A 151 -7.51 15.35 -9.99
CA GLU A 151 -7.51 16.04 -8.70
C GLU A 151 -6.10 16.07 -8.08
N PHE A 152 -5.37 14.94 -8.14
CA PHE A 152 -3.98 14.86 -7.70
C PHE A 152 -3.08 15.89 -8.40
N ASN A 153 -3.18 16.00 -9.73
CA ASN A 153 -2.36 16.93 -10.52
C ASN A 153 -2.74 18.41 -10.33
N THR A 154 -3.95 18.70 -9.83
CA THR A 154 -4.38 20.07 -9.52
C THR A 154 -4.08 20.50 -8.08
N ASN A 155 -3.81 19.54 -7.20
CA ASN A 155 -3.42 19.82 -5.82
C ASN A 155 -1.98 20.36 -5.76
N LYS A 156 -1.80 21.58 -5.25
CA LYS A 156 -0.48 22.21 -5.14
C LYS A 156 0.51 21.45 -4.23
N ASN A 157 0.02 20.50 -3.43
CA ASN A 157 0.82 19.72 -2.49
C ASN A 157 1.04 18.26 -2.90
N GLY A 158 0.43 17.81 -4.02
CA GLY A 158 0.31 16.37 -4.33
C GLY A 158 -0.74 15.70 -3.45
#